data_AF-A0A6A5AW65-F1
#
_entry.id   AF-A0A6A5AW65-F1
#
_cell.length_a   1.000
_cell.length_b   1.000
_cell.length_c   1.000
_cell.angle_alpha   90.00
_cell.angle_beta   90.00
_cell.angle_gamma   90.00
#
_symmetry.space_group_name_H-M   'P 1'
#
loop_
_entity.id
_entity.type
_entity.pdbx_description
1 polymer ?
#
loop_
_entity_poly.entity_id
_entity_poly.type
_entity_poly.pdbx_seq_one_letter_code
_entity_poly.pdbx_strand_id
1 'polypeptide(L)'
;MRVFLAQIEFLEPDLLLLDEPTNHLDLPRIQWVMNFIQTRLQHLTVVTVSHDRAFLNAVADTIIVMKTNKTLGYFAGNYDTFEQTVQDKQVFHARVEAKLTAKTEKMDKQVAQMLAQGRKANDDKKLAAAASKKKKIDSVGYEKNDNGHRVTNNVLPGRVCRLRITKEVAGYSFSKGGTSQGQCIDLHVVEPWSLPPVPDVATHSVLSVEKLSFSYTPASPPLLKNVSFNIHKGERVVLLGCNGTGKSTLIKLLCGSIPCPPPGCGITVPPLVQIRALTQDIVETLHHEPKTPL
;
A
#
# COMPACT_ATOMS: atom_id res chain seq x y z
N MET A 1 -0.88 26.58 -1.45
CA MET A 1 -1.40 25.86 -2.63
C MET A 1 -2.03 26.76 -3.70
N ARG A 2 -3.04 27.61 -3.41
CA ARG A 2 -3.64 28.48 -4.44
C ARG A 2 -2.63 29.40 -5.14
N VAL A 3 -1.67 29.95 -4.38
CA VAL A 3 -0.56 30.74 -4.93
C VAL A 3 0.33 29.91 -5.87
N PHE A 4 0.61 28.66 -5.51
CA PHE A 4 1.41 27.76 -6.36
C PHE A 4 0.71 27.42 -7.67
N LEU A 5 -0.61 27.20 -7.64
CA LEU A 5 -1.37 26.93 -8.87
C LEU A 5 -1.54 28.17 -9.73
N ALA A 6 -1.68 29.35 -9.12
CA ALA A 6 -1.62 30.62 -9.84
C ALA A 6 -0.25 30.86 -10.48
N GLN A 7 0.84 30.43 -9.83
CA GLN A 7 2.19 30.49 -10.41
C GLN A 7 2.31 29.58 -11.63
N ILE A 8 1.73 28.38 -11.60
CA ILE A 8 1.74 27.46 -12.75
C ILE A 8 0.99 28.08 -13.94
N GLU A 9 -0.19 28.66 -13.70
CA GLU A 9 -0.98 29.30 -14.75
C GLU A 9 -0.31 30.56 -15.31
N PHE A 10 0.47 31.28 -14.48
CA PHE A 10 1.19 32.48 -14.92
C PHE A 10 2.51 32.17 -15.63
N LEU A 11 3.25 31.17 -15.17
CA LEU A 11 4.57 30.81 -15.71
C LEU A 11 4.49 29.90 -16.93
N GLU A 12 3.36 29.20 -17.13
CA GLU A 12 3.13 28.25 -18.21
C GLU A 12 4.33 27.30 -18.43
N PRO A 13 4.75 26.53 -17.40
CA PRO A 13 5.87 25.59 -17.57
C PRO A 13 5.51 24.51 -18.60
N ASP A 14 6.50 23.81 -19.17
CA ASP A 14 6.27 22.64 -20.05
C ASP A 14 6.18 21.30 -19.29
N LEU A 15 6.71 21.27 -18.06
CA LEU A 15 6.75 20.11 -17.18
C LEU A 15 6.45 20.52 -15.74
N LEU A 16 5.49 19.85 -15.12
CA LEU A 16 5.11 20.04 -13.72
C LEU A 16 5.45 18.81 -12.90
N LEU A 17 6.21 19.00 -11.83
CA LEU A 17 6.55 17.98 -10.85
C LEU A 17 5.79 18.25 -9.55
N LEU A 18 5.04 17.27 -9.06
CA LEU A 18 4.24 17.37 -7.84
C LEU A 18 4.62 16.24 -6.88
N ASP A 19 5.11 16.60 -5.69
CA ASP A 19 5.41 15.64 -4.64
C ASP A 19 4.30 15.67 -3.58
N GLU A 20 3.55 14.57 -3.43
CA GLU A 20 2.41 14.41 -2.52
C GLU A 20 1.45 15.62 -2.46
N PRO A 21 0.89 16.08 -3.61
CA PRO A 21 0.09 17.30 -3.66
C PRO A 21 -1.24 17.19 -2.89
N THR A 22 -1.70 15.96 -2.63
CA THR A 22 -2.91 15.68 -1.86
C THR A 22 -2.71 15.80 -0.36
N ASN A 23 -1.45 15.82 0.11
CA ASN A 23 -1.16 15.84 1.53
C ASN A 23 -1.62 17.18 2.15
N HIS A 24 -2.14 17.11 3.37
CA HIS A 24 -2.70 18.25 4.10
C HIS A 24 -3.82 19.00 3.37
N LEU A 25 -4.47 18.44 2.37
CA LEU A 25 -5.66 19.01 1.75
C LEU A 25 -6.95 18.43 2.33
N ASP A 26 -8.00 19.25 2.33
CA ASP A 26 -9.35 18.77 2.58
C ASP A 26 -9.94 18.15 1.30
N LEU A 27 -10.96 17.31 1.46
CA LEU A 27 -11.59 16.59 0.35
C LEU A 27 -12.04 17.54 -0.81
N PRO A 28 -12.67 18.70 -0.55
CA PRO A 28 -13.05 19.62 -1.62
C PRO A 28 -11.85 20.20 -2.38
N ARG A 29 -10.73 20.46 -1.70
CA ARG A 29 -9.50 20.93 -2.37
C ARG A 29 -8.86 19.84 -3.21
N ILE A 30 -8.83 18.59 -2.74
CA ILE A 30 -8.34 17.45 -3.54
C ILE A 30 -9.15 17.36 -4.84
N GLN A 31 -10.49 17.41 -4.72
CA GLN A 31 -11.37 17.39 -5.89
C GLN A 31 -11.14 18.57 -6.84
N TRP A 32 -10.95 19.77 -6.29
CA TRP A 32 -10.65 20.93 -7.11
C TRP A 32 -9.30 20.80 -7.83
N VAL A 33 -8.25 20.27 -7.19
CA VAL A 33 -6.94 20.02 -7.83
C VAL A 33 -7.07 18.98 -8.95
N MET A 34 -7.80 17.87 -8.70
CA MET A 34 -8.08 16.88 -9.74
C MET A 34 -8.73 17.53 -10.97
N ASN A 35 -9.80 18.29 -10.77
CA ASN A 35 -10.50 18.99 -11.84
C ASN A 35 -9.59 20.02 -12.54
N PHE A 36 -8.76 20.74 -11.77
CA PHE A 36 -7.85 21.75 -12.32
C PHE A 36 -6.83 21.11 -13.26
N ILE A 37 -6.20 20.01 -12.85
CA ILE A 37 -5.24 19.29 -13.70
C ILE A 37 -5.93 18.77 -14.96
N GLN A 38 -7.10 18.13 -14.81
CA GLN A 38 -7.85 17.56 -15.93
C GLN A 38 -8.39 18.59 -16.93
N THR A 39 -8.67 19.83 -16.51
CA THR A 39 -9.33 20.83 -17.38
C THR A 39 -8.40 21.94 -17.84
N ARG A 40 -7.49 22.40 -16.97
CA ARG A 40 -6.62 23.56 -17.25
C ARG A 40 -5.23 23.15 -17.70
N LEU A 41 -4.75 21.97 -17.28
CA LEU A 41 -3.37 21.51 -17.54
C LEU A 41 -3.28 20.37 -18.57
N GLN A 42 -4.27 20.20 -19.45
CA GLN A 42 -4.29 19.11 -20.44
C GLN A 42 -3.11 19.10 -21.41
N HIS A 43 -2.55 20.27 -21.70
CA HIS A 43 -1.40 20.44 -22.60
C HIS A 43 -0.06 20.26 -21.87
N LEU A 44 -0.08 20.17 -20.55
CA LEU A 44 1.10 20.15 -19.69
C LEU A 44 1.50 18.72 -19.35
N THR A 45 2.80 18.42 -19.38
CA THR A 45 3.27 17.13 -18.85
C THR A 45 3.32 17.21 -17.31
N VAL A 46 2.59 16.34 -16.63
CA VAL A 46 2.57 16.29 -15.15
C VAL A 46 3.15 14.98 -14.65
N VAL A 47 4.13 15.05 -13.75
CA VAL A 47 4.65 13.91 -13.00
C VAL A 47 4.33 14.14 -11.53
N THR A 48 3.53 13.24 -10.95
CA THR A 48 3.08 13.37 -9.57
C THR A 48 3.39 12.12 -8.75
N VAL A 49 3.74 12.32 -7.49
CA VAL A 49 3.80 11.27 -6.46
C VAL A 49 2.56 11.41 -5.58
N SER A 50 1.82 10.33 -5.36
CA SER A 50 0.66 10.33 -4.45
C SER A 50 0.34 8.91 -3.98
N HIS A 51 -0.22 8.81 -2.78
CA HIS A 51 -0.84 7.59 -2.25
C HIS A 51 -2.37 7.57 -2.34
N ASP A 52 -3.01 8.62 -2.87
CA ASP A 52 -4.46 8.71 -3.00
C ASP A 52 -4.95 8.03 -4.29
N ARG A 53 -5.71 6.94 -4.12
CA ARG A 53 -6.25 6.14 -5.24
C ARG A 53 -7.16 6.96 -6.15
N ALA A 54 -8.05 7.79 -5.59
CA ALA A 54 -9.01 8.57 -6.37
C ALA A 54 -8.28 9.64 -7.19
N PHE A 55 -7.26 10.27 -6.60
CA PHE A 55 -6.41 11.22 -7.29
C PHE A 55 -5.62 10.58 -8.45
N LEU A 56 -4.94 9.45 -8.19
CA LEU A 56 -4.18 8.75 -9.22
C LEU A 56 -5.08 8.27 -10.37
N ASN A 57 -6.27 7.76 -10.07
CA ASN A 57 -7.22 7.34 -11.09
C ASN A 57 -7.75 8.48 -11.96
N ALA A 58 -7.88 9.68 -11.39
CA ALA A 58 -8.36 10.86 -12.12
C ALA A 58 -7.26 11.48 -13.00
N VAL A 59 -6.01 11.47 -12.55
CA VAL A 59 -4.93 12.26 -13.17
C VAL A 59 -3.97 11.43 -14.02
N ALA A 60 -3.76 10.15 -13.70
CA ALA A 60 -2.68 9.37 -14.31
C ALA A 60 -3.11 8.60 -15.56
N ASP A 61 -2.43 8.85 -16.68
CA ASP A 61 -2.49 8.02 -17.89
C ASP A 61 -1.45 6.89 -17.90
N THR A 62 -0.37 7.05 -17.12
CA THR A 62 0.73 6.08 -17.01
C THR A 62 1.22 6.04 -15.57
N ILE A 63 1.33 4.83 -15.03
CA ILE A 63 1.85 4.58 -13.68
C ILE A 63 3.32 4.18 -13.78
N ILE A 64 4.17 4.92 -13.07
CA ILE A 64 5.58 4.58 -12.86
C ILE A 64 5.72 4.00 -11.47
N VAL A 65 6.21 2.76 -11.39
CA VAL A 65 6.34 2.01 -10.15
C VAL A 65 7.80 1.80 -9.82
N MET A 66 8.21 2.23 -8.63
CA MET A 66 9.54 1.91 -8.11
C MET A 66 9.54 0.49 -7.54
N LYS A 67 10.37 -0.39 -8.09
CA LYS A 67 10.51 -1.80 -7.69
C LYS A 67 11.56 -1.97 -6.60
N THR A 68 11.51 -3.08 -5.87
CA THR A 68 12.42 -3.44 -4.76
C THR A 68 13.90 -3.44 -5.14
N ASN A 69 14.20 -3.74 -6.42
CA ASN A 69 15.56 -3.71 -6.96
C ASN A 69 16.03 -2.29 -7.36
N LYS A 70 15.34 -1.23 -6.90
CA LYS A 70 15.61 0.17 -7.21
C LYS A 70 15.53 0.49 -8.72
N THR A 71 14.69 -0.26 -9.46
CA THR A 71 14.41 0.01 -10.88
C THR A 71 12.96 0.47 -11.07
N LEU A 72 12.69 1.13 -12.18
CA LEU A 72 11.34 1.59 -12.54
C LEU A 72 10.62 0.55 -13.40
N GLY A 73 9.32 0.40 -13.15
CA GLY A 73 8.37 -0.27 -14.04
C GLY A 73 7.38 0.75 -14.60
N TYR A 74 6.99 0.58 -15.85
CA TYR A 74 6.02 1.44 -16.53
C TYR A 74 4.78 0.63 -16.82
N PHE A 75 3.62 1.24 -16.60
CA PHE A 75 2.32 0.66 -16.89
C PHE A 75 1.42 1.72 -17.51
N ALA A 76 0.89 1.45 -18.70
CA ALA A 76 -0.07 2.32 -19.35
C ALA A 76 -1.47 2.05 -18.79
N GLY A 77 -2.18 3.10 -18.40
CA GLY A 77 -3.49 3.02 -17.76
C GLY A 77 -3.52 3.71 -16.39
N ASN A 78 -4.71 3.74 -15.81
CA ASN A 78 -4.98 4.30 -14.50
C ASN A 78 -4.57 3.36 -13.35
N TYR A 79 -4.75 3.81 -12.10
CA TYR A 79 -4.37 3.02 -10.93
C TYR A 79 -5.21 1.75 -10.74
N ASP A 80 -6.52 1.78 -11.04
CA ASP A 80 -7.39 0.61 -10.88
C ASP A 80 -7.01 -0.53 -11.84
N THR A 81 -6.76 -0.22 -13.10
CA THR A 81 -6.30 -1.21 -14.10
C THR A 81 -4.93 -1.78 -13.74
N PHE A 82 -4.06 -0.95 -13.16
CA PHE A 82 -2.80 -1.38 -12.60
C PHE A 82 -3.00 -2.36 -11.44
N GLU A 83 -3.83 -2.03 -10.45
CA GLU A 83 -4.10 -2.89 -9.27
C GLU A 83 -4.66 -4.25 -9.71
N GLN A 84 -5.64 -4.27 -10.62
CA GLN A 84 -6.20 -5.50 -11.19
C GLN A 84 -5.13 -6.35 -11.90
N THR A 85 -4.31 -5.73 -12.74
CA THR A 85 -3.24 -6.43 -13.46
C THR A 85 -2.23 -7.06 -12.50
N VAL A 86 -1.92 -6.38 -11.40
CA VAL A 86 -1.01 -6.93 -10.38
C VAL A 86 -1.65 -8.10 -9.65
N GLN A 87 -2.93 -7.99 -9.25
CA GLN A 87 -3.66 -9.08 -8.60
C GLN A 87 -3.76 -10.31 -9.50
N ASP A 88 -4.13 -10.14 -10.77
CA ASP A 88 -4.25 -11.24 -11.74
C ASP A 88 -2.91 -11.95 -11.95
N LYS A 89 -1.81 -11.19 -12.03
CA LYS A 89 -0.46 -11.75 -12.09
C LYS A 89 -0.14 -12.55 -10.83
N GLN A 90 -0.42 -12.03 -9.64
CA GLN A 90 -0.17 -12.74 -8.38
C GLN A 90 -0.95 -14.05 -8.31
N VAL A 91 -2.25 -14.04 -8.65
CA VAL A 91 -3.10 -15.24 -8.68
C VAL A 91 -2.59 -16.24 -9.73
N PHE A 92 -2.22 -15.77 -10.92
CA PHE A 92 -1.66 -16.62 -11.95
C PHE A 92 -0.35 -17.28 -11.50
N HIS A 93 0.58 -16.50 -10.93
CA HIS A 93 1.84 -17.00 -10.39
C HIS A 93 1.62 -18.04 -9.28
N ALA A 94 0.73 -17.76 -8.32
CA ALA A 94 0.38 -18.70 -7.26
C ALA A 94 -0.21 -20.02 -7.81
N ARG A 95 -1.04 -19.96 -8.86
CA ARG A 95 -1.60 -21.16 -9.52
C ARG A 95 -0.52 -21.97 -10.25
N VAL A 96 0.41 -21.31 -10.92
CA VAL A 96 1.51 -21.98 -11.62
C VAL A 96 2.45 -22.63 -10.61
N GLU A 97 2.79 -21.92 -9.53
CA GLU A 97 3.59 -22.45 -8.42
C GLU A 97 2.93 -23.69 -7.79
N ALA A 98 1.64 -23.61 -7.44
CA ALA A 98 0.90 -24.73 -6.87
C ALA A 98 0.84 -25.96 -7.80
N LYS A 99 0.72 -25.74 -9.12
CA LYS A 99 0.76 -26.84 -10.11
C LYS A 99 2.14 -27.49 -10.19
N LEU A 100 3.20 -26.70 -10.10
CA LEU A 100 4.58 -27.19 -10.13
C LEU A 100 4.91 -27.97 -8.86
N THR A 101 4.58 -27.45 -7.69
CA THR A 101 4.79 -28.15 -6.40
C THR A 101 4.02 -29.47 -6.36
N ALA A 102 2.74 -29.48 -6.79
CA ALA A 102 1.96 -30.71 -6.86
C ALA A 102 2.56 -31.74 -7.84
N LYS A 103 3.21 -31.29 -8.93
CA LYS A 103 3.87 -32.17 -9.90
C LYS A 103 5.17 -32.73 -9.34
N THR A 104 6.01 -31.91 -8.69
CA THR A 104 7.25 -32.36 -8.06
C THR A 104 6.95 -33.36 -6.95
N GLU A 105 5.99 -33.08 -6.07
CA GLU A 105 5.57 -34.00 -5.01
C GLU A 105 5.10 -35.36 -5.54
N LYS A 106 4.34 -35.38 -6.64
CA LYS A 106 3.91 -36.63 -7.28
C LYS A 106 5.10 -37.41 -7.83
N MET A 107 6.05 -36.73 -8.48
CA MET A 107 7.25 -37.38 -9.01
C MET A 107 8.15 -37.88 -7.89
N ASP A 108 8.29 -37.13 -6.79
CA ASP A 108 9.06 -37.53 -5.61
C ASP A 108 8.48 -38.79 -4.96
N LYS A 109 7.14 -38.85 -4.81
CA LYS A 109 6.44 -40.06 -4.34
C LYS A 109 6.71 -41.25 -5.26
N GLN A 110 6.70 -41.06 -6.59
CA GLN A 110 7.03 -42.13 -7.54
C GLN A 110 8.49 -42.58 -7.43
N VAL A 111 9.44 -41.65 -7.26
CA VAL A 111 10.86 -41.97 -7.09
C VAL A 111 11.06 -42.73 -5.79
N ALA A 112 10.44 -42.32 -4.70
CA ALA A 112 10.50 -43.02 -3.41
C ALA A 112 9.95 -44.45 -3.51
N GLN A 113 8.81 -44.64 -4.19
CA GLN A 113 8.24 -45.97 -4.45
C GLN A 113 9.17 -46.85 -5.29
N MET A 114 9.74 -46.30 -6.38
CA MET A 114 10.66 -47.03 -7.25
C MET A 114 11.97 -47.42 -6.55
N LEU A 115 12.50 -46.55 -5.68
CA LEU A 115 13.68 -46.86 -4.85
C LEU A 115 13.37 -47.96 -3.83
N ALA A 116 12.21 -47.90 -3.18
CA ALA A 116 11.79 -48.92 -2.21
C ALA A 116 11.58 -50.28 -2.87
N GLN A 117 10.94 -50.33 -4.05
CA GLN A 117 10.77 -51.56 -4.83
C GLN A 117 12.10 -52.09 -5.37
N GLY A 118 12.98 -51.21 -5.86
CA GLY A 118 14.31 -51.57 -6.35
C GLY A 118 15.19 -52.19 -5.25
N ARG A 119 15.16 -51.63 -4.04
CA ARG A 119 15.88 -52.19 -2.87
C ARG A 119 15.34 -53.54 -2.42
N LYS A 120 14.01 -53.75 -2.47
CA LYS A 120 13.38 -55.03 -2.10
C LYS A 120 13.63 -56.14 -3.11
N ALA A 121 13.63 -55.81 -4.41
CA ALA A 121 13.81 -56.77 -5.50
C ALA A 121 15.26 -56.91 -5.99
N ASN A 122 16.19 -56.11 -5.47
CA ASN A 122 17.58 -55.98 -5.96
C ASN A 122 17.68 -55.75 -7.49
N ASP A 123 16.71 -55.01 -8.04
CA ASP A 123 16.58 -54.72 -9.47
C ASP A 123 17.35 -53.44 -9.85
N ASP A 124 18.56 -53.59 -10.39
CA ASP A 124 19.40 -52.46 -10.82
C ASP A 124 18.71 -51.56 -11.86
N LYS A 125 17.88 -52.14 -12.73
CA LYS A 125 17.10 -51.38 -13.74
C LYS A 125 16.13 -50.40 -13.10
N LYS A 126 15.50 -50.77 -11.96
CA LYS A 126 14.54 -49.90 -11.25
C LYS A 126 15.27 -48.81 -10.45
N LEU A 127 16.44 -49.13 -9.89
CA LEU A 127 17.30 -48.15 -9.24
C LEU A 127 17.82 -47.09 -10.23
N ALA A 128 18.25 -47.52 -11.43
CA ALA A 128 18.65 -46.62 -12.50
C ALA A 128 17.49 -45.75 -13.02
N ALA A 129 16.29 -46.33 -13.16
CA ALA A 129 15.09 -45.59 -13.56
C ALA A 129 14.69 -44.52 -12.52
N ALA A 130 14.80 -44.83 -11.23
CA ALA A 130 14.56 -43.86 -10.15
C ALA A 130 15.59 -42.72 -10.16
N ALA A 131 16.88 -43.03 -10.38
CA ALA A 131 17.94 -42.03 -10.51
C ALA A 131 17.73 -41.10 -11.72
N SER A 132 17.24 -41.64 -12.85
CA SER A 132 16.89 -40.84 -14.03
C SER A 132 15.71 -39.90 -13.77
N LYS A 133 14.66 -40.38 -13.09
CA LYS A 133 13.51 -39.56 -12.69
C LYS A 133 13.88 -38.48 -11.67
N LYS A 134 14.80 -38.77 -10.73
CA LYS A 134 15.33 -37.78 -9.78
C LYS A 134 16.03 -36.62 -10.50
N LYS A 135 16.91 -36.93 -11.45
CA LYS A 135 17.53 -35.91 -12.33
C LYS A 135 16.50 -35.11 -13.14
N LYS A 136 15.35 -35.73 -13.48
CA LYS A 136 14.26 -35.06 -14.18
C LYS A 136 13.52 -34.08 -13.26
N ILE A 137 13.31 -34.41 -11.99
CA ILE A 137 12.74 -33.50 -10.97
C ILE A 137 13.63 -32.26 -10.80
N ASP A 138 14.95 -32.46 -10.69
CA ASP A 138 15.93 -31.36 -10.61
C ASP A 138 15.92 -30.46 -11.88
N SER A 139 15.35 -30.96 -12.99
CA SER A 139 15.20 -30.24 -14.26
C SER A 139 13.77 -29.74 -14.53
N VAL A 140 12.82 -29.96 -13.62
CA VAL A 140 11.46 -29.45 -13.74
C VAL A 140 11.49 -27.96 -13.40
N GLY A 141 11.16 -27.12 -14.38
CA GLY A 141 11.40 -25.68 -14.34
C GLY A 141 12.22 -25.15 -15.53
N TYR A 142 12.55 -25.98 -16.51
CA TYR A 142 13.14 -25.50 -17.78
C TYR A 142 12.20 -25.86 -18.93
N GLU A 143 11.57 -24.86 -19.56
CA GLU A 143 10.96 -25.04 -20.88
C GLU A 143 12.06 -25.04 -21.95
N LYS A 144 11.79 -25.63 -23.10
CA LYS A 144 12.66 -25.48 -24.27
C LYS A 144 12.00 -24.46 -25.18
N ASN A 145 12.75 -23.43 -25.56
CA ASN A 145 12.31 -22.56 -26.66
C ASN A 145 12.26 -23.36 -27.96
N ASP A 146 11.62 -22.82 -28.98
CA ASP A 146 11.47 -23.43 -30.32
C ASP A 146 12.82 -23.85 -30.95
N ASN A 147 13.93 -23.23 -30.53
CA ASN A 147 15.30 -23.56 -30.96
C ASN A 147 15.95 -24.69 -30.12
N GLY A 148 15.20 -25.38 -29.26
CA GLY A 148 15.68 -26.52 -28.45
C GLY A 148 16.55 -26.15 -27.24
N HIS A 149 16.88 -24.87 -27.04
CA HIS A 149 17.62 -24.39 -25.88
C HIS A 149 16.75 -24.45 -24.61
N ARG A 150 17.34 -24.95 -23.51
CA ARG A 150 16.71 -24.91 -22.19
C ARG A 150 16.63 -23.46 -21.73
N VAL A 151 15.42 -22.98 -21.54
CA VAL A 151 15.11 -21.66 -21.00
C VAL A 151 14.40 -21.87 -19.66
N THR A 152 14.86 -21.16 -18.64
CA THR A 152 14.31 -21.29 -17.30
C THR A 152 12.86 -20.82 -17.29
N ASN A 153 11.94 -21.75 -17.05
CA ASN A 153 10.64 -21.40 -16.48
C ASN A 153 10.91 -21.05 -15.03
N ASN A 154 10.97 -19.76 -14.77
CA ASN A 154 11.44 -19.20 -13.51
C ASN A 154 10.42 -19.32 -12.37
N VAL A 155 9.91 -20.52 -12.14
CA VAL A 155 8.95 -20.82 -11.10
C VAL A 155 9.51 -21.99 -10.27
N LEU A 156 10.69 -21.75 -9.71
CA LEU A 156 11.26 -22.56 -8.64
C LEU A 156 11.27 -21.68 -7.39
N PRO A 157 10.84 -22.18 -6.22
CA PRO A 157 10.85 -21.39 -5.00
C PRO A 157 12.29 -20.97 -4.68
N GLY A 158 12.51 -19.66 -4.56
CA GLY A 158 13.80 -19.07 -4.21
C GLY A 158 14.74 -18.70 -5.36
N ARG A 159 14.34 -18.80 -6.64
CA ARG A 159 15.10 -18.20 -7.76
C ARG A 159 14.25 -17.48 -8.80
N VAL A 160 14.82 -16.34 -9.17
CA VAL A 160 14.24 -15.12 -9.72
C VAL A 160 13.58 -15.15 -11.13
N CYS A 161 12.31 -14.75 -11.34
CA CYS A 161 11.62 -14.56 -12.64
C CYS A 161 12.19 -13.52 -13.64
N ARG A 162 12.35 -13.92 -14.91
CA ARG A 162 12.62 -13.03 -16.06
C ARG A 162 11.52 -13.20 -17.11
N LEU A 163 10.51 -12.32 -17.08
CA LEU A 163 9.62 -12.10 -18.23
C LEU A 163 10.07 -10.82 -18.92
N ARG A 164 10.50 -10.96 -20.18
CA ARG A 164 10.87 -9.86 -21.06
C ARG A 164 9.56 -9.23 -21.51
N ILE A 165 9.20 -8.08 -20.93
CA ILE A 165 8.13 -7.24 -21.48
C ILE A 165 8.66 -6.72 -22.81
N THR A 166 8.24 -7.34 -23.91
CA THR A 166 8.44 -6.79 -25.25
C THR A 166 7.55 -5.56 -25.37
N LYS A 167 8.19 -4.40 -25.22
CA LYS A 167 8.05 -3.20 -26.06
C LYS A 167 6.72 -3.10 -26.81
N GLU A 168 5.71 -2.55 -26.16
CA GLU A 168 4.63 -1.84 -26.84
C GLU A 168 4.51 -0.45 -26.21
N VAL A 169 5.09 0.54 -26.93
CA VAL A 169 4.78 1.99 -26.94
C VAL A 169 4.91 2.75 -25.60
N ALA A 170 5.72 3.79 -25.38
CA ALA A 170 6.69 4.56 -26.17
C ALA A 170 7.76 5.12 -25.19
N GLY A 171 9.04 5.12 -25.61
CA GLY A 171 10.11 5.90 -24.96
C GLY A 171 10.68 5.39 -23.63
N TYR A 172 11.99 5.59 -23.48
CA TYR A 172 12.81 5.48 -22.25
C TYR A 172 13.41 4.11 -21.86
N SER A 173 14.58 3.89 -22.48
CA SER A 173 15.82 3.27 -21.97
C SER A 173 15.92 1.75 -21.70
N PHE A 174 16.97 1.19 -22.33
CA PHE A 174 17.48 -0.17 -22.20
C PHE A 174 18.36 -0.36 -20.96
N SER A 175 18.35 -1.56 -20.39
CA SER A 175 19.55 -2.13 -19.77
C SER A 175 19.88 -3.49 -20.41
N LYS A 176 21.10 -3.58 -20.97
CA LYS A 176 21.74 -4.82 -21.41
C LYS A 176 22.40 -5.47 -20.18
N GLY A 177 22.23 -6.79 -20.05
CA GLY A 177 23.10 -7.63 -19.23
C GLY A 177 22.84 -7.55 -17.72
N GLY A 178 22.25 -8.60 -17.15
CA GLY A 178 22.07 -8.71 -15.71
C GLY A 178 21.03 -9.75 -15.37
N THR A 179 21.42 -10.72 -14.56
CA THR A 179 20.62 -11.82 -14.00
C THR A 179 19.49 -11.23 -13.16
N SER A 180 18.35 -10.96 -13.80
CA SER A 180 17.27 -10.18 -13.21
C SER A 180 16.37 -11.11 -12.40
N GLN A 181 16.42 -10.95 -11.09
CA GLN A 181 15.47 -11.57 -10.18
C GLN A 181 14.03 -11.05 -10.47
N GLY A 182 13.05 -11.97 -10.53
CA GLY A 182 11.60 -11.80 -10.48
C GLY A 182 11.18 -10.50 -9.88
N GLN A 183 10.57 -9.72 -10.75
CA GLN A 183 10.18 -8.37 -10.50
C GLN A 183 8.87 -8.40 -9.72
N CYS A 184 8.98 -8.60 -8.42
CA CYS A 184 7.90 -8.28 -7.51
C CYS A 184 7.79 -6.76 -7.50
N ILE A 185 6.62 -6.25 -7.87
CA ILE A 185 6.22 -4.94 -7.42
C ILE A 185 5.91 -5.16 -5.95
N ASP A 186 6.66 -4.54 -5.03
CA ASP A 186 6.27 -4.45 -3.63
C ASP A 186 5.04 -3.54 -3.54
N LEU A 187 3.88 -4.10 -3.87
CA LEU A 187 2.66 -3.65 -3.22
C LEU A 187 2.82 -4.11 -1.79
N HIS A 188 2.88 -3.15 -0.86
CA HIS A 188 3.04 -3.39 0.57
C HIS A 188 2.18 -4.60 0.96
N VAL A 189 2.82 -5.73 1.28
CA VAL A 189 2.09 -6.90 1.76
C VAL A 189 1.44 -6.44 3.04
N VAL A 190 0.11 -6.52 3.12
CA VAL A 190 -0.62 -6.15 4.34
C VAL A 190 -0.20 -7.14 5.40
N GLU A 191 0.70 -6.73 6.29
CA GLU A 191 1.05 -7.54 7.44
C GLU A 191 -0.20 -7.69 8.31
N PRO A 192 -0.64 -8.92 8.62
CA PRO A 192 -1.79 -9.10 9.48
C PRO A 192 -1.43 -8.68 10.89
N TRP A 193 -1.80 -7.46 11.27
CA TRP A 193 -1.70 -6.99 12.65
C TRP A 193 -2.93 -7.43 13.44
N SER A 194 -2.73 -8.27 14.45
CA SER A 194 -3.76 -8.60 15.43
C SER A 194 -3.63 -7.70 16.64
N LEU A 195 -4.64 -6.86 16.89
CA LEU A 195 -4.75 -6.13 18.14
C LEU A 195 -5.27 -7.05 19.25
N PRO A 196 -4.85 -6.84 20.52
CA PRO A 196 -5.45 -7.55 21.64
C PRO A 196 -6.96 -7.26 21.71
N PRO A 197 -7.76 -8.19 22.25
CA PRO A 197 -9.19 -7.96 22.42
C PRO A 197 -9.40 -6.74 23.32
N VAL A 198 -10.32 -5.85 22.90
CA VAL A 198 -10.64 -4.63 23.64
C VAL A 198 -11.31 -5.02 24.97
N PRO A 199 -10.89 -4.46 26.12
CA PRO A 199 -11.55 -4.73 27.39
C PRO A 199 -13.03 -4.32 27.33
N ASP A 200 -13.91 -5.16 27.87
CA ASP A 200 -15.34 -4.93 27.80
C ASP A 200 -15.75 -3.83 28.80
N VAL A 201 -16.02 -2.63 28.28
CA VAL A 201 -16.58 -1.54 29.06
C VAL A 201 -18.10 -1.64 29.05
N ALA A 202 -18.73 -1.70 30.23
CA ALA A 202 -20.18 -1.84 30.38
C ALA A 202 -20.99 -0.61 29.94
N THR A 203 -20.35 0.55 29.73
CA THR A 203 -21.02 1.80 29.39
C THR A 203 -21.29 1.91 27.89
N HIS A 204 -22.55 2.24 27.53
CA HIS A 204 -22.93 2.50 26.14
C HIS A 204 -22.42 3.84 25.61
N SER A 205 -22.33 4.87 26.46
CA SER A 205 -21.69 6.15 26.11
C SER A 205 -20.20 6.09 26.44
N VAL A 206 -19.38 6.52 25.50
CA VAL A 206 -17.91 6.52 25.61
C VAL A 206 -17.39 7.93 25.87
N LEU A 207 -18.03 8.93 25.25
CA LEU A 207 -17.63 10.33 25.32
C LEU A 207 -18.89 11.20 25.19
N SER A 208 -19.07 12.11 26.14
CA SER A 208 -20.05 13.21 26.05
C SER A 208 -19.32 14.54 26.02
N VAL A 209 -19.68 15.39 25.07
CA VAL A 209 -19.20 16.76 24.94
C VAL A 209 -20.40 17.69 24.99
N GLU A 210 -20.39 18.62 25.94
CA GLU A 210 -21.45 19.60 26.10
C GLU A 210 -20.90 21.04 26.05
N LYS A 211 -21.49 21.84 25.16
CA LYS A 211 -21.27 23.29 25.01
C LYS A 211 -19.80 23.70 24.85
N LEU A 212 -19.02 22.88 24.15
CA LEU A 212 -17.59 23.13 23.97
C LEU A 212 -17.32 24.36 23.11
N SER A 213 -16.61 25.31 23.69
CA SER A 213 -16.14 26.53 23.02
C SER A 213 -14.66 26.74 23.29
N PHE A 214 -13.87 26.99 22.24
CA PHE A 214 -12.42 27.07 22.34
C PHE A 214 -11.82 28.12 21.39
N SER A 215 -10.80 28.84 21.88
CA SER A 215 -9.96 29.77 21.14
C SER A 215 -8.52 29.64 21.63
N TYR A 216 -7.53 29.67 20.72
CA TYR A 216 -6.11 29.60 21.11
C TYR A 216 -5.63 30.86 21.82
N THR A 217 -6.07 32.02 21.37
CA THR A 217 -5.80 33.29 22.04
C THR A 217 -7.12 33.97 22.41
N PRO A 218 -7.22 34.62 23.59
CA PRO A 218 -8.45 35.29 24.03
C PRO A 218 -8.93 36.38 23.05
N ALA A 219 -8.00 36.97 22.30
CA ALA A 219 -8.28 37.99 21.30
C ALA A 219 -8.73 37.42 19.93
N SER A 220 -8.57 36.11 19.69
CA SER A 220 -8.99 35.48 18.45
C SER A 220 -10.46 35.07 18.48
N PRO A 221 -11.15 35.07 17.34
CA PRO A 221 -12.50 34.51 17.26
C PRO A 221 -12.48 33.04 17.71
N PRO A 222 -13.54 32.53 18.37
CA PRO A 222 -13.57 31.15 18.82
C PRO A 222 -13.53 30.22 17.60
N LEU A 223 -12.56 29.31 17.63
CA LEU A 223 -12.37 28.28 16.60
C LEU A 223 -13.48 27.23 16.68
N LEU A 224 -13.90 26.90 17.91
CA LEU A 224 -15.04 26.04 18.21
C LEU A 224 -16.08 26.85 18.98
N LYS A 225 -17.35 26.73 18.61
CA LYS A 225 -18.47 27.45 19.24
C LYS A 225 -19.59 26.47 19.55
N ASN A 226 -19.92 26.32 20.84
CA ASN A 226 -21.06 25.54 21.32
C ASN A 226 -21.18 24.14 20.70
N VAL A 227 -20.06 23.41 20.62
CA VAL A 227 -20.04 22.06 20.06
C VAL A 227 -20.55 21.08 21.11
N SER A 228 -21.61 20.34 20.78
CA SER A 228 -22.18 19.30 21.65
C SER A 228 -22.46 18.04 20.86
N PHE A 229 -21.94 16.90 21.33
CA PHE A 229 -22.18 15.59 20.71
C PHE A 229 -21.88 14.46 21.70
N ASN A 230 -22.46 13.29 21.44
CA ASN A 230 -22.22 12.06 22.18
C ASN A 230 -21.66 11.00 21.23
N ILE A 231 -20.73 10.19 21.71
CA ILE A 231 -20.20 9.02 20.98
C ILE A 231 -20.51 7.76 21.77
N HIS A 232 -21.14 6.80 21.12
CA HIS A 232 -21.48 5.51 21.71
C HIS A 232 -20.48 4.40 21.35
N LYS A 233 -20.49 3.33 22.13
CA LYS A 233 -19.64 2.16 21.93
C LYS A 233 -19.95 1.48 20.60
N GLY A 234 -18.91 1.28 19.77
CA GLY A 234 -19.02 0.62 18.47
C GLY A 234 -19.37 1.57 17.31
N GLU A 235 -19.60 2.85 17.57
CA GLU A 235 -19.84 3.84 16.53
C GLU A 235 -18.55 4.20 15.77
N ARG A 236 -18.70 4.44 14.47
CA ARG A 236 -17.63 4.93 13.58
C ARG A 236 -17.98 6.36 13.18
N VAL A 237 -17.37 7.32 13.84
CA VAL A 237 -17.64 8.75 13.64
C VAL A 237 -16.50 9.37 12.83
N VAL A 238 -16.84 10.13 11.79
CA VAL A 238 -15.86 10.83 10.94
C VAL A 238 -16.07 12.34 11.08
N LEU A 239 -15.01 13.06 11.45
CA LEU A 239 -15.00 14.51 11.53
C LEU A 239 -14.58 15.11 10.19
N LEU A 240 -15.52 15.75 9.48
CA LEU A 240 -15.28 16.39 8.19
C LEU A 240 -15.28 17.92 8.34
N GLY A 241 -14.52 18.59 7.48
CA GLY A 241 -14.48 20.05 7.42
C GLY A 241 -13.29 20.58 6.64
N CYS A 242 -13.32 21.87 6.30
CA CYS A 242 -12.22 22.53 5.61
C CYS A 242 -10.94 22.58 6.46
N ASN A 243 -9.79 22.81 5.83
CA ASN A 243 -8.58 23.07 6.61
C ASN A 243 -8.68 24.39 7.36
N GLY A 244 -8.27 24.38 8.63
CA GLY A 244 -8.38 25.52 9.53
C GLY A 244 -9.68 25.60 10.33
N THR A 245 -10.62 24.66 10.17
CA THR A 245 -11.88 24.65 10.97
C THR A 245 -11.70 24.11 12.40
N GLY A 246 -10.49 23.73 12.80
CA GLY A 246 -10.21 23.23 14.15
C GLY A 246 -10.41 21.73 14.38
N LYS A 247 -10.41 20.91 13.31
CA LYS A 247 -10.52 19.43 13.42
C LYS A 247 -9.45 18.82 14.35
N SER A 248 -8.18 19.12 14.07
CA SER A 248 -7.06 18.62 14.89
C SER A 248 -7.09 19.22 16.30
N THR A 249 -7.56 20.46 16.46
CA THR A 249 -7.76 21.10 17.76
C THR A 249 -8.83 20.38 18.59
N LEU A 250 -9.96 20.00 17.98
CA LEU A 250 -11.00 19.23 18.65
C LEU A 250 -10.43 17.89 19.15
N ILE A 251 -9.69 17.15 18.32
CA ILE A 251 -9.06 15.88 18.74
C ILE A 251 -8.09 16.10 19.90
N LYS A 252 -7.23 17.14 19.83
CA LYS A 252 -6.29 17.48 20.92
C LYS A 252 -6.99 17.85 22.22
N LEU A 253 -8.16 18.48 22.16
CA LEU A 253 -9.01 18.77 23.34
C LEU A 253 -9.63 17.50 23.91
N LEU A 254 -10.16 16.60 23.06
CA LEU A 254 -10.73 15.32 23.50
C LEU A 254 -9.70 14.39 24.18
N CYS A 255 -8.44 14.49 23.76
CA CYS A 255 -7.33 13.73 24.36
C CYS A 255 -6.80 14.35 25.65
N GLY A 256 -7.25 15.55 26.03
CA GLY A 256 -6.71 16.30 27.16
C GLY A 256 -5.29 16.84 26.94
N SER A 257 -4.77 16.84 25.70
CA SER A 257 -3.44 17.37 25.39
C SER A 257 -3.38 18.90 25.45
N ILE A 258 -4.52 19.56 25.25
CA ILE A 258 -4.68 21.01 25.42
C ILE A 258 -5.59 21.22 26.64
N PRO A 259 -5.24 22.13 27.57
CA PRO A 259 -6.11 22.43 28.70
C PRO A 259 -7.46 22.97 28.20
N CYS A 260 -8.54 22.39 28.71
CA CYS A 260 -9.89 22.86 28.40
C CYS A 260 -10.12 24.25 29.04
N PRO A 261 -10.55 25.27 28.29
CA PRO A 261 -10.98 26.55 28.85
C PRO A 261 -12.48 26.50 29.20
N PRO A 262 -13.07 27.63 29.65
CA PRO A 262 -13.47 28.02 31.01
C PRO A 262 -14.57 27.14 31.67
N PRO A 263 -14.94 27.37 32.95
CA PRO A 263 -15.94 26.57 33.67
C PRO A 263 -17.33 26.63 33.02
N GLY A 264 -17.98 25.46 32.88
CA GLY A 264 -19.28 25.28 32.23
C GLY A 264 -19.22 24.46 30.92
N CYS A 265 -18.01 24.15 30.46
CA CYS A 265 -17.73 23.27 29.35
C CYS A 265 -17.41 21.86 29.86
N GLY A 266 -18.20 20.86 29.47
CA GLY A 266 -18.09 19.49 29.99
C GLY A 266 -17.65 18.50 28.93
N ILE A 267 -16.38 18.09 28.96
CA ILE A 267 -15.97 16.83 28.33
C ILE A 267 -16.06 15.77 29.42
N THR A 268 -17.05 14.89 29.31
CA THR A 268 -17.26 13.80 30.28
C THR A 268 -16.87 12.48 29.65
N VAL A 269 -15.88 11.83 30.27
CA VAL A 269 -15.40 10.49 29.90
C VAL A 269 -15.68 9.57 31.09
N PRO A 270 -16.39 8.44 30.90
CA PRO A 270 -16.60 7.47 31.97
C PRO A 270 -15.27 6.94 32.51
N PRO A 271 -15.15 6.62 33.81
CA PRO A 271 -13.87 6.34 34.48
C PRO A 271 -13.13 5.10 33.97
N LEU A 272 -13.83 4.15 33.34
CA LEU A 272 -13.23 2.93 32.78
C LEU A 272 -12.90 3.05 31.28
N VAL A 273 -13.26 4.16 30.64
CA VAL A 273 -12.99 4.37 29.21
C VAL A 273 -11.55 4.84 29.03
N GLN A 274 -10.79 4.12 28.21
CA GLN A 274 -9.46 4.54 27.80
C GLN A 274 -9.51 5.21 26.43
N ILE A 275 -9.09 6.48 26.37
CA ILE A 275 -8.96 7.22 25.11
C ILE A 275 -7.48 7.18 24.68
N ARG A 276 -7.27 6.88 23.39
CA ARG A 276 -5.98 6.94 22.70
C ARG A 276 -6.22 7.60 21.35
N ALA A 277 -5.28 8.44 20.92
CA ALA A 277 -5.36 9.10 19.62
C ALA A 277 -4.03 9.04 18.88
N LEU A 278 -4.13 8.91 17.57
CA LEU A 278 -3.04 9.10 16.64
C LEU A 278 -3.13 10.54 16.13
N THR A 279 -2.19 11.39 16.52
CA THR A 279 -2.13 12.78 16.05
C THR A 279 -1.31 12.89 14.78
N GLN A 280 -1.54 13.96 14.01
CA GLN A 280 -0.77 14.24 12.79
C GLN A 280 0.73 14.39 13.07
N ASP A 281 1.06 14.93 14.23
CA ASP A 281 2.44 15.25 14.62
C ASP A 281 3.17 14.04 15.25
N ILE A 282 2.51 12.87 15.37
CA ILE A 282 3.04 11.77 16.17
C ILE A 282 4.36 11.21 15.64
N VAL A 283 4.52 11.16 14.31
CA VAL A 283 5.75 10.67 13.66
C VAL A 283 6.92 11.57 14.02
N GLU A 284 6.73 12.89 14.03
CA GLU A 284 7.74 13.86 14.43
C GLU A 284 8.09 13.71 15.92
N THR A 285 7.11 13.47 16.78
CA THR A 285 7.36 13.24 18.21
C THR A 285 8.11 11.93 18.49
N LEU A 286 7.85 10.87 17.72
CA LEU A 286 8.51 9.57 17.87
C LEU A 286 10.00 9.63 17.50
N HIS A 287 10.41 10.49 16.55
CA HIS A 287 11.82 10.71 16.23
C HIS A 287 12.63 11.31 17.39
N HIS A 288 11.96 11.98 18.33
CA HIS A 288 12.58 12.56 19.51
C HIS A 288 12.57 11.63 20.73
N GLU A 289 11.86 10.50 20.67
CA GLU A 289 11.90 9.48 21.72
C GLU A 289 13.15 8.60 21.55
N PRO A 290 13.98 8.43 22.61
CA PRO A 290 15.11 7.52 22.55
C PRO A 290 14.62 6.08 22.41
N LYS A 291 14.78 5.53 21.20
CA LYS A 291 14.61 4.11 20.81
C LYS A 291 13.22 3.53 21.04
N THR A 292 12.34 3.71 20.05
CA THR A 292 11.38 2.65 19.71
C THR A 292 12.14 1.54 18.96
N PRO A 293 12.09 0.27 19.41
CA PRO A 293 12.61 -0.84 18.62
C PRO A 293 11.61 -1.10 17.49
N LEU A 294 11.93 -0.62 16.29
CA LEU A 294 11.40 -1.19 15.05
C LEU A 294 12.20 -2.44 14.70
#